data_AF-F5VES4-F1
#
_entry.id   AF-F5VES4-F1
#
_cell.length_a   1.000
_cell.length_b   1.000
_cell.length_c   1.000
_cell.angle_alpha   90.00
_cell.angle_beta   90.00
_cell.angle_gamma   90.00
#
_symmetry.space_group_name_H-M   'P 1'
#
loop_
_entity.id
_entity.type
_entity.pdbx_description
1 polymer ?
#
loop_
_entity_poly.entity_id
_entity_poly.type
_entity_poly.pdbx_seq_one_letter_code
_entity_poly.pdbx_strand_id
1 'polypeptide(L)'
;MSVDDAIKKAENQESTNVVKMPIPFTMTQNGTIKANSLRNIGLILEQDDILKGTFAYNEFSFADEVIKSIPQLHIKCGYVEDNYISSILRYIEDKYGVLFTERLLHMAVSNDAQSNSYNPVKKYLEEAEKEWDGEQRVALLLPEFLGVEISEVTTLQTKIFFVGAVAKVFNPNSKFDYVLDLVGGQGVGKTTFLRKSQMVGIQTNSQTLRTKIVI
;
A
#
# COMPACT_ATOMS: atom_id res chain seq x y z
N MET A 1 -46.36 48.47 4.75
CA MET A 1 -45.02 47.85 4.67
C MET A 1 -44.02 48.98 4.69
N SER A 2 -43.20 49.09 5.74
CA SER A 2 -42.24 50.20 5.86
C SER A 2 -41.10 50.03 4.86
N VAL A 3 -40.52 51.12 4.38
CA VAL A 3 -39.31 51.12 3.53
C VAL A 3 -38.16 50.41 4.25
N ASP A 4 -38.12 50.51 5.59
CA ASP A 4 -37.16 49.82 6.46
C ASP A 4 -37.32 48.28 6.47
N ASP A 5 -38.55 47.79 6.25
CA ASP A 5 -38.82 46.35 6.17
C ASP A 5 -38.39 45.77 4.82
N ALA A 6 -38.36 46.60 3.76
CA ALA A 6 -37.86 46.22 2.45
C ALA A 6 -36.32 46.21 2.43
N ILE A 7 -35.67 47.17 3.10
CA ILE A 7 -34.21 47.24 3.24
C ILE A 7 -33.68 46.06 4.05
N LYS A 8 -34.31 45.69 5.17
CA LYS A 8 -33.96 44.48 5.95
C LYS A 8 -34.15 43.17 5.18
N LYS A 9 -35.06 43.14 4.20
CA LYS A 9 -35.27 41.97 3.34
C LYS A 9 -34.22 41.87 2.23
N ALA A 10 -33.72 43.00 1.75
CA ALA A 10 -32.62 43.06 0.78
C ALA A 10 -31.27 42.74 1.43
N GLU A 11 -31.00 43.23 2.65
CA GLU A 11 -29.76 42.95 3.38
C GLU A 11 -29.63 41.48 3.84
N ASN A 12 -30.75 40.79 4.08
CA ASN A 12 -30.77 39.35 4.38
C ASN A 12 -30.73 38.43 3.15
N GLN A 13 -30.70 38.99 1.92
CA GLN A 13 -30.57 38.23 0.68
C GLN A 13 -29.16 38.28 0.07
N GLU A 14 -28.25 39.09 0.64
CA GLU A 14 -26.84 39.20 0.19
C GLU A 14 -25.81 38.63 1.16
N SER A 15 -26.21 37.83 2.15
CA SER A 15 -25.30 36.91 2.82
C SER A 15 -25.06 35.70 1.91
N THR A 16 -24.25 35.94 0.88
CA THR A 16 -23.37 35.01 0.18
C THR A 16 -23.54 33.56 0.61
N ASN A 17 -24.04 32.74 -0.31
CA ASN A 17 -23.92 31.29 -0.26
C ASN A 17 -22.43 30.94 -0.38
N VAL A 18 -21.66 31.17 0.69
CA VAL A 18 -20.28 30.76 0.80
C VAL A 18 -20.34 29.25 0.93
N VAL A 19 -20.30 28.55 -0.20
CA VAL A 19 -19.88 27.17 -0.24
C VAL A 19 -18.56 27.15 0.51
N LYS A 20 -18.57 26.66 1.76
CA LYS A 20 -17.33 26.37 2.48
C LYS A 20 -16.54 25.46 1.56
N MET A 21 -15.51 25.98 0.90
CA MET A 21 -14.61 25.14 0.12
C MET A 21 -14.08 24.08 1.09
N PRO A 22 -14.31 22.78 0.85
CA PRO A 22 -14.02 21.76 1.84
C PRO A 22 -12.52 21.63 2.12
N ILE A 23 -11.66 22.15 1.23
CA ILE A 23 -10.21 22.05 1.31
C ILE A 23 -9.58 23.46 1.37
N PRO A 24 -8.72 23.77 2.36
CA PRO A 24 -8.09 25.08 2.52
C PRO A 24 -6.88 25.26 1.58
N PHE A 25 -7.18 25.48 0.29
CA PHE A 25 -6.17 25.67 -0.74
C PHE A 25 -5.32 26.92 -0.54
N THR A 26 -4.04 26.81 -0.86
CA THR A 26 -3.19 27.98 -1.08
C THR A 26 -3.59 28.65 -2.39
N MET A 27 -3.97 29.92 -2.30
CA MET A 27 -4.41 30.74 -3.43
C MET A 27 -3.27 31.57 -4.03
N THR A 28 -3.46 32.03 -5.26
CA THR A 28 -2.62 33.05 -5.90
C THR A 28 -3.04 34.45 -5.44
N GLN A 29 -2.27 35.48 -5.83
CA GLN A 29 -2.64 36.88 -5.58
C GLN A 29 -3.97 37.28 -6.23
N ASN A 30 -4.37 36.57 -7.30
CA ASN A 30 -5.61 36.82 -8.04
C ASN A 30 -6.82 36.04 -7.47
N GLY A 31 -6.64 35.33 -6.35
CA GLY A 31 -7.72 34.58 -5.70
C GLY A 31 -8.01 33.20 -6.29
N THR A 32 -7.25 32.74 -7.29
CA THR A 32 -7.38 31.39 -7.87
C THR A 32 -6.54 30.35 -7.13
N ILE A 33 -6.88 29.07 -7.22
CA ILE A 33 -6.05 28.00 -6.63
C ILE A 33 -4.68 27.97 -7.28
N LYS A 34 -3.61 27.90 -6.47
CA LYS A 34 -2.23 27.87 -6.97
C LYS A 34 -1.92 26.52 -7.63
N ALA A 35 -1.82 26.50 -8.95
CA ALA A 35 -1.52 25.32 -9.77
C ALA A 35 -0.08 24.78 -9.59
N ASN A 36 0.90 25.63 -9.26
CA ASN A 36 2.26 25.18 -8.93
C ASN A 36 2.41 25.01 -7.41
N SER A 37 1.64 24.09 -6.83
CA SER A 37 1.59 23.84 -5.38
C SER A 37 1.47 22.35 -5.08
N LEU A 38 2.59 21.73 -4.69
CA LEU A 38 2.59 20.36 -4.21
C LEU A 38 1.66 20.18 -2.99
N ARG A 39 1.64 21.19 -2.11
CA ARG A 39 0.76 21.23 -0.93
C ARG A 39 -0.72 21.12 -1.30
N ASN A 40 -1.15 21.78 -2.36
CA ASN A 40 -2.57 21.74 -2.76
C ASN A 40 -2.96 20.35 -3.25
N ILE A 41 -2.07 19.67 -3.99
CA ILE A 41 -2.32 18.28 -4.41
C ILE A 41 -2.35 17.34 -3.19
N GLY A 42 -1.41 17.50 -2.26
CA GLY A 42 -1.42 16.73 -1.00
C GLY A 42 -2.74 16.89 -0.23
N LEU A 43 -3.24 18.12 -0.09
CA LEU A 43 -4.54 18.36 0.54
C LEU A 43 -5.70 17.67 -0.20
N ILE A 44 -5.66 17.60 -1.53
CA ILE A 44 -6.64 16.84 -2.31
C ILE A 44 -6.53 15.35 -2.00
N LEU A 45 -5.32 14.77 -2.04
CA LEU A 45 -5.11 13.36 -1.73
C LEU A 45 -5.49 13.01 -0.28
N GLU A 46 -5.40 13.95 0.66
CA GLU A 46 -5.74 13.72 2.07
C GLU A 46 -7.23 13.90 2.41
N GLN A 47 -7.96 14.71 1.64
CA GLN A 47 -9.30 15.20 2.01
C GLN A 47 -10.39 14.94 0.98
N ASP A 48 -10.04 14.68 -0.28
CA ASP A 48 -11.02 14.38 -1.31
C ASP A 48 -11.71 13.03 -1.08
N ASP A 49 -13.04 13.02 -1.18
CA ASP A 49 -13.87 11.84 -0.86
C ASP A 49 -13.47 10.57 -1.64
N ILE A 50 -13.02 10.72 -2.90
CA ILE A 50 -12.70 9.56 -3.74
C ILE A 50 -11.20 9.28 -3.76
N LEU A 51 -10.33 10.30 -3.65
CA LEU A 51 -8.88 10.11 -3.70
C LEU A 51 -8.27 9.77 -2.33
N LYS A 52 -8.93 10.11 -1.22
CA LYS A 52 -8.39 9.86 0.12
C LYS A 52 -8.09 8.39 0.42
N GLY A 53 -6.86 8.09 0.84
CA GLY A 53 -6.44 6.73 1.20
C GLY A 53 -6.37 5.79 0.00
N THR A 54 -6.07 6.33 -1.18
CA THR A 54 -5.92 5.54 -2.41
C THR A 54 -4.54 4.95 -2.55
N PHE A 55 -3.52 5.70 -2.13
CA PHE A 55 -2.12 5.34 -2.34
C PHE A 55 -1.47 4.92 -1.03
N ALA A 56 -0.59 3.93 -1.13
CA ALA A 56 0.22 3.44 -0.01
C ALA A 56 1.55 2.93 -0.52
N TYR A 57 2.60 3.10 0.27
CA TYR A 57 3.91 2.56 -0.04
C TYR A 57 4.01 1.13 0.47
N ASN A 58 4.29 0.19 -0.42
CA ASN A 58 4.52 -1.20 -0.07
C ASN A 58 6.00 -1.39 0.32
N GLU A 59 6.25 -1.55 1.62
CA GLU A 59 7.60 -1.72 2.18
C GLU A 59 8.28 -3.02 1.71
N PHE A 60 7.49 -3.99 1.25
CA PHE A 60 8.01 -5.25 0.76
C PHE A 60 8.46 -5.15 -0.71
N SER A 61 7.63 -4.56 -1.58
CA SER A 61 7.94 -4.41 -3.01
C SER A 61 8.75 -3.14 -3.32
N PHE A 62 8.89 -2.24 -2.34
CA PHE A 62 9.49 -0.91 -2.45
C PHE A 62 8.80 -0.02 -3.51
N ALA A 63 7.48 -0.16 -3.67
CA ALA A 63 6.72 0.52 -4.70
C ALA A 63 5.49 1.26 -4.14
N ASP A 64 5.12 2.35 -4.82
CA ASP A 64 3.84 3.02 -4.60
C ASP A 64 2.72 2.19 -5.25
N GLU A 65 1.68 1.91 -4.47
CA GLU A 65 0.56 1.06 -4.89
C GLU A 65 -0.78 1.74 -4.62
N VAL A 66 -1.75 1.41 -5.46
CA VAL A 66 -3.17 1.69 -5.24
C VAL A 66 -3.74 0.61 -4.33
N ILE A 67 -4.18 1.01 -3.14
CA ILE A 67 -4.84 0.14 -2.16
C ILE A 67 -6.36 0.26 -2.16
N LYS A 68 -6.90 1.29 -2.84
CA LYS A 68 -8.34 1.52 -3.00
C LYS A 68 -8.67 1.74 -4.48
N SER A 69 -9.40 0.81 -5.10
CA SER A 69 -9.86 0.99 -6.48
C SER A 69 -10.82 2.18 -6.59
N ILE A 70 -10.76 2.92 -7.70
CA ILE A 70 -11.65 4.04 -8.01
C ILE A 70 -12.31 3.77 -9.37
N PRO A 71 -13.43 3.03 -9.42
CA PRO A 71 -14.06 2.61 -10.67
C PRO A 71 -14.42 3.75 -11.62
N GLN A 72 -14.87 4.89 -11.09
CA GLN A 72 -15.23 6.07 -11.88
C GLN A 72 -14.03 6.75 -12.55
N LEU A 73 -12.81 6.46 -12.12
CA LEU A 73 -11.57 6.91 -12.75
C LEU A 73 -10.85 5.77 -13.48
N HIS A 74 -11.46 4.58 -13.57
CA HIS A 74 -10.85 3.36 -14.11
C HIS A 74 -9.53 2.95 -13.41
N ILE A 75 -9.36 3.30 -12.13
CA ILE A 75 -8.18 2.98 -11.32
C ILE A 75 -8.44 1.68 -10.56
N LYS A 76 -7.49 0.73 -10.63
CA LYS A 76 -7.55 -0.56 -9.95
C LYS A 76 -6.47 -0.68 -8.88
N CYS A 77 -6.70 -1.56 -7.90
CA CYS A 77 -5.68 -1.91 -6.92
C CYS A 77 -4.47 -2.59 -7.58
N GLY A 78 -3.28 -2.32 -7.07
CA GLY A 78 -2.01 -2.81 -7.63
C GLY A 78 -1.00 -1.67 -7.81
N TYR A 79 -0.08 -1.80 -8.75
CA TYR A 79 0.90 -0.75 -9.03
C TYR A 79 0.23 0.53 -9.54
N VAL A 80 0.79 1.69 -9.17
CA VAL A 80 0.41 2.96 -9.80
C VAL A 80 0.86 2.95 -11.26
N GLU A 81 -0.08 3.14 -12.19
CA GLU A 81 0.15 3.21 -13.64
C GLU A 81 0.08 4.67 -14.15
N ASP A 82 0.80 4.97 -15.24
CA ASP A 82 0.85 6.32 -15.81
C ASP A 82 -0.52 6.83 -16.29
N ASN A 83 -1.39 5.94 -16.77
CA ASN A 83 -2.77 6.28 -17.18
C ASN A 83 -3.64 6.80 -16.01
N TYR A 84 -3.31 6.43 -14.76
CA TYR A 84 -4.01 6.91 -13.58
C TYR A 84 -3.71 8.39 -13.33
N ILE A 85 -2.49 8.84 -13.62
CA ILE A 85 -2.05 10.23 -13.46
C ILE A 85 -2.92 11.16 -14.31
N SER A 86 -3.11 10.83 -15.60
CA SER A 86 -3.96 11.63 -16.49
C SER A 86 -5.42 11.63 -16.03
N SER A 87 -5.93 10.50 -15.54
CA SER A 87 -7.31 10.37 -15.05
C SER A 87 -7.55 11.21 -13.80
N ILE A 88 -6.57 11.24 -12.88
CA ILE A 88 -6.62 12.04 -11.65
C ILE A 88 -6.50 13.52 -11.97
N LEU A 89 -5.58 13.92 -12.87
CA LEU A 89 -5.47 15.33 -13.28
C LEU A 89 -6.77 15.87 -13.85
N ARG A 90 -7.40 15.12 -14.76
CA ARG A 90 -8.70 15.49 -15.33
C ARG A 90 -9.78 15.60 -14.25
N TYR A 91 -9.86 14.62 -13.35
CA TYR A 91 -10.81 14.67 -12.23
C TYR A 91 -10.60 15.91 -11.34
N ILE A 92 -9.34 16.24 -11.03
CA ILE A 92 -9.00 17.40 -10.22
C ILE A 92 -9.39 18.70 -10.94
N GLU A 93 -9.13 18.79 -12.25
CA GLU A 93 -9.52 19.94 -13.05
C GLU A 93 -11.05 20.11 -13.08
N ASP A 94 -11.79 19.03 -13.35
CA ASP A 94 -13.26 19.03 -13.42
C ASP A 94 -13.90 19.40 -12.06
N LYS A 95 -13.33 18.95 -10.94
CA LYS A 95 -13.90 19.17 -9.59
C LYS A 95 -13.45 20.47 -8.94
N TYR A 96 -12.18 20.85 -9.08
CA TYR A 96 -11.56 21.96 -8.35
C TYR A 96 -11.20 23.15 -9.23
N GLY A 97 -11.32 23.04 -10.56
CA GLY A 97 -11.03 24.14 -11.50
C GLY A 97 -9.54 24.51 -11.56
N VAL A 98 -8.65 23.56 -11.30
CA VAL A 98 -7.20 23.75 -11.35
C VAL A 98 -6.52 22.57 -12.03
N LEU A 99 -5.65 22.86 -13.00
CA LEU A 99 -4.80 21.87 -13.65
C LEU A 99 -3.39 21.91 -13.07
N PHE A 100 -2.97 20.80 -12.47
CA PHE A 100 -1.61 20.60 -11.98
C PHE A 100 -0.72 19.98 -13.06
N THR A 101 0.60 20.07 -12.89
CA THR A 101 1.54 19.33 -13.76
C THR A 101 1.65 17.87 -13.33
N GLU A 102 1.86 16.95 -14.27
CA GLU A 102 2.09 15.52 -14.00
C GLU A 102 3.21 15.30 -12.98
N ARG A 103 4.33 16.03 -13.12
CA ARG A 103 5.46 15.96 -12.20
C ARG A 103 5.06 16.24 -10.75
N LEU A 104 4.22 17.26 -10.52
CA LEU A 104 3.75 17.57 -9.16
C LEU A 104 2.80 16.49 -8.64
N LEU A 105 1.96 15.91 -9.50
CA LEU A 105 1.07 14.84 -9.10
C LEU A 105 1.85 13.58 -8.70
N HIS A 106 2.86 13.16 -9.48
CA HIS A 106 3.74 12.04 -9.11
C HIS A 106 4.43 12.27 -7.75
N MET A 107 4.96 13.48 -7.52
CA MET A 107 5.57 13.82 -6.24
C MET A 107 4.57 13.76 -5.07
N ALA A 108 3.32 14.21 -5.30
CA ALA A 108 2.29 14.19 -4.28
C ALA A 108 1.82 12.77 -3.98
N VAL A 109 1.62 11.94 -5.01
CA VAL A 109 1.27 10.51 -4.88
C VAL A 109 2.35 9.78 -4.09
N SER A 110 3.64 10.00 -4.41
CA SER A 110 4.72 9.35 -3.68
C SER A 110 4.79 9.79 -2.21
N ASN A 111 4.60 11.09 -1.92
CA ASN A 111 4.54 11.58 -0.54
C ASN A 111 3.33 11.03 0.24
N ASP A 112 2.15 10.96 -0.39
CA ASP A 112 0.95 10.38 0.20
C ASP A 112 1.12 8.87 0.45
N ALA A 113 1.67 8.15 -0.52
CA ALA A 113 1.98 6.72 -0.39
C ALA A 113 2.94 6.45 0.78
N GLN A 114 4.04 7.21 0.88
CA GLN A 114 5.02 7.08 1.97
C GLN A 114 4.45 7.40 3.36
N SER A 115 3.47 8.31 3.43
CA SER A 115 2.76 8.62 4.67
C SER A 115 1.81 7.50 5.09
N ASN A 116 1.46 6.62 4.15
CA ASN A 116 0.54 5.50 4.31
C ASN A 116 1.24 4.14 4.05
N SER A 117 2.49 3.98 4.50
CA SER A 117 3.27 2.75 4.29
C SER A 117 2.64 1.51 4.93
N TYR A 118 2.79 0.37 4.27
CA TYR A 118 2.35 -0.92 4.78
C TYR A 118 3.30 -2.05 4.37
N ASN A 119 3.31 -3.11 5.17
CA ASN A 119 4.05 -4.33 4.87
C ASN A 119 3.08 -5.50 4.70
N PRO A 120 2.86 -6.00 3.47
CA PRO A 120 1.90 -7.08 3.22
C PRO A 120 2.27 -8.38 3.94
N VAL A 121 3.56 -8.67 4.09
CA VAL A 121 4.02 -9.88 4.80
C VAL A 121 3.72 -9.77 6.28
N LYS A 122 3.96 -8.60 6.88
CA LYS A 122 3.61 -8.35 8.28
C LYS A 122 2.10 -8.52 8.51
N LYS A 123 1.28 -7.89 7.65
CA LYS A 123 -0.18 -7.99 7.72
C LYS A 123 -0.66 -9.45 7.63
N TYR A 124 -0.12 -10.22 6.70
CA TYR A 124 -0.41 -11.65 6.58
C TYR A 124 -0.08 -12.42 7.86
N LEU A 125 1.07 -12.17 8.48
CA LEU A 125 1.46 -12.84 9.74
C LEU A 125 0.54 -12.46 10.90
N GLU A 126 0.14 -11.20 11.00
CA GLU A 126 -0.82 -10.72 12.02
C GLU A 126 -2.23 -11.30 11.81
N GLU A 127 -2.65 -11.54 10.57
CA GLU A 127 -3.91 -12.23 10.25
C GLU A 127 -3.82 -13.72 10.58
N ALA A 128 -2.73 -14.38 10.19
CA ALA A 128 -2.49 -15.79 10.48
C ALA A 128 -2.43 -16.09 12.00
N GLU A 129 -1.86 -15.18 12.80
CA GLU A 129 -1.87 -15.30 14.26
C GLU A 129 -3.30 -15.30 14.83
N LYS A 130 -4.18 -14.43 14.31
CA LYS A 130 -5.58 -14.35 14.76
C LYS A 130 -6.39 -15.60 14.42
N GLU A 131 -6.04 -16.26 13.32
CA GLU A 131 -6.68 -17.49 12.85
C GLU A 131 -6.05 -18.77 13.43
N TRP A 132 -4.98 -18.65 14.22
CA TRP A 132 -4.28 -19.80 14.74
C TRP A 132 -5.13 -20.59 15.72
N ASP A 133 -5.17 -21.91 15.51
CA ASP A 133 -5.95 -22.87 16.30
C ASP A 133 -5.25 -23.34 17.60
N GLY A 134 -4.06 -22.82 17.88
CA GLY A 134 -3.28 -23.18 19.07
C GLY A 134 -2.45 -24.46 18.95
N GLU A 135 -2.56 -25.22 17.85
CA GLU A 135 -1.83 -26.47 17.68
C GLU A 135 -0.41 -26.23 17.15
N GLN A 136 0.58 -26.81 17.84
CA GLN A 136 1.99 -26.66 17.49
C GLN A 136 2.39 -27.63 16.38
N ARG A 137 2.58 -27.09 15.16
CA ARG A 137 2.93 -27.89 13.97
C ARG A 137 4.37 -27.73 13.49
N VAL A 138 5.16 -26.87 14.13
CA VAL A 138 6.52 -26.55 13.67
C VAL A 138 7.45 -27.77 13.59
N ALA A 139 7.28 -28.77 14.47
CA ALA A 139 8.08 -29.99 14.46
C ALA A 139 7.74 -30.91 13.28
N LEU A 140 6.54 -30.80 12.71
CA LEU A 140 6.03 -31.67 11.65
C LEU A 140 6.26 -31.08 10.26
N LEU A 141 6.57 -29.77 10.16
CA LEU A 141 6.62 -29.07 8.88
C LEU A 141 7.64 -29.63 7.88
N LEU A 142 8.91 -29.81 8.25
CA LEU A 142 9.88 -30.44 7.33
C LEU A 142 9.63 -31.95 7.15
N PRO A 143 9.31 -32.72 8.21
CA PRO A 143 8.93 -34.13 8.08
C PRO A 143 7.78 -34.40 7.11
N GLU A 144 6.66 -33.69 7.21
CA GLU A 144 5.49 -33.90 6.37
C GLU A 144 5.72 -33.52 4.90
N PHE A 145 6.51 -32.46 4.66
CA PHE A 145 6.70 -31.95 3.31
C PHE A 145 7.90 -32.55 2.57
N LEU A 146 8.94 -32.94 3.30
CA LEU A 146 10.22 -33.39 2.73
C LEU A 146 10.61 -34.82 3.16
N GLY A 147 9.82 -35.47 4.02
CA GLY A 147 10.08 -36.84 4.48
C GLY A 147 11.29 -36.94 5.43
N VAL A 148 11.66 -35.83 6.07
CA VAL A 148 12.78 -35.79 7.02
C VAL A 148 12.35 -36.46 8.34
N GLU A 149 13.27 -37.15 9.02
CA GLU A 149 12.99 -37.75 10.32
C GLU A 149 12.63 -36.68 11.37
N ILE A 150 11.63 -36.99 12.20
CA ILE A 150 11.28 -36.17 13.37
C ILE A 150 12.36 -36.38 14.43
N SER A 151 13.14 -35.34 14.71
CA SER A 151 14.16 -35.35 15.74
C SER A 151 14.22 -33.98 16.42
N GLU A 152 14.90 -33.90 17.58
CA GLU A 152 15.16 -32.62 18.25
C GLU A 152 15.92 -31.65 17.34
N VAL A 153 16.88 -32.17 16.56
CA VAL A 153 17.70 -31.39 15.64
C VAL A 153 16.85 -30.81 14.50
N THR A 154 16.03 -31.64 13.84
CA THR A 154 15.21 -31.19 12.71
C THR A 154 14.10 -30.24 13.16
N THR A 155 13.55 -30.46 14.36
CA THR A 155 12.62 -29.53 15.02
C THR A 155 13.30 -28.18 15.31
N LEU A 156 14.52 -28.19 15.85
CA LEU A 156 15.26 -26.97 16.18
C LEU A 156 15.63 -26.18 14.92
N GLN A 157 16.12 -26.86 13.87
CA GLN A 157 16.42 -26.24 12.58
C GLN A 157 15.19 -25.54 11.98
N THR A 158 14.04 -26.23 12.00
CA THR A 158 12.77 -25.67 11.54
C THR A 158 12.39 -24.44 12.35
N LYS A 159 12.44 -24.53 13.69
CA LYS A 159 12.13 -23.41 14.59
C LYS A 159 13.03 -22.20 14.33
N ILE A 160 14.35 -22.39 14.30
CA ILE A 160 15.32 -21.30 14.07
C ILE A 160 15.01 -20.59 12.75
N PHE A 161 14.76 -21.36 11.68
CA PHE A 161 14.49 -20.78 10.37
C PHE A 161 13.21 -19.94 10.33
N PHE A 162 12.08 -20.51 10.75
CA PHE A 162 10.80 -19.80 10.66
C PHE A 162 10.64 -18.69 11.69
N VAL A 163 11.14 -18.88 12.93
CA VAL A 163 11.16 -17.81 13.94
C VAL A 163 12.06 -16.67 13.48
N GLY A 164 13.22 -16.98 12.88
CA GLY A 164 14.10 -15.97 12.30
C GLY A 164 13.46 -15.18 11.16
N ALA A 165 12.77 -15.89 10.24
CA ALA A 165 12.04 -15.25 9.14
C ALA A 165 10.96 -14.29 9.66
N VAL A 166 10.15 -14.72 10.63
CA VAL A 166 9.13 -13.88 11.28
C VAL A 166 9.79 -12.70 11.99
N ALA A 167 10.87 -12.93 12.74
CA ALA A 167 11.60 -11.88 13.45
C ALA A 167 12.16 -10.80 12.50
N LYS A 168 12.55 -11.14 11.26
CA LYS A 168 12.98 -10.16 10.26
C LYS A 168 11.85 -9.30 9.72
N VAL A 169 10.62 -9.83 9.65
CA VAL A 169 9.46 -9.06 9.22
C VAL A 169 9.07 -8.02 10.28
N PHE A 170 9.06 -8.41 11.56
CA PHE A 170 8.69 -7.51 12.66
C PHE A 170 9.84 -6.62 13.15
N ASN A 171 11.08 -7.06 12.99
CA ASN A 171 12.29 -6.30 13.31
C ASN A 171 13.31 -6.45 12.16
N PRO A 172 13.24 -5.60 11.13
CA PRO A 172 14.11 -5.67 9.96
C PRO A 172 15.61 -5.61 10.28
N ASN A 173 15.97 -4.96 11.39
CA ASN A 173 17.35 -4.82 11.87
C ASN A 173 17.83 -6.03 12.67
N SER A 174 16.98 -7.03 12.92
CA SER A 174 17.39 -8.25 13.59
C SER A 174 18.44 -8.99 12.76
N LYS A 175 19.50 -9.44 13.43
CA LYS A 175 20.57 -10.21 12.82
C LYS A 175 20.11 -11.66 12.70
N PHE A 176 20.13 -12.21 11.49
CA PHE A 176 19.76 -13.58 11.21
C PHE A 176 20.66 -14.12 10.09
N ASP A 177 21.70 -14.86 10.49
CA ASP A 177 22.77 -15.35 9.59
C ASP A 177 22.59 -16.85 9.24
N TYR A 178 21.37 -17.38 9.39
CA TYR A 178 21.09 -18.78 9.08
C TYR A 178 20.45 -18.91 7.70
N VAL A 179 20.88 -19.92 6.95
CA VAL A 179 20.28 -20.33 5.68
C VAL A 179 19.75 -21.74 5.84
N LEU A 180 18.52 -21.99 5.38
CA LEU A 180 17.96 -23.33 5.29
C LEU A 180 18.41 -23.98 3.98
N ASP A 181 19.35 -24.92 4.08
CA ASP A 181 19.78 -25.74 2.95
C ASP A 181 18.95 -27.02 2.86
N LEU A 182 18.33 -27.25 1.70
CA LEU A 182 17.47 -28.40 1.43
C LEU A 182 18.15 -29.34 0.44
N VAL A 183 18.89 -30.32 0.97
CA VAL A 183 19.60 -31.32 0.17
C VAL A 183 18.75 -32.59 0.00
N GLY A 184 18.64 -33.08 -1.24
CA GLY A 184 17.95 -34.34 -1.54
C GLY A 184 17.84 -34.59 -3.03
N GLY A 185 17.37 -35.79 -3.41
CA GLY A 185 17.20 -36.18 -4.81
C GLY A 185 16.27 -35.26 -5.62
N GLN A 186 16.26 -35.41 -6.95
CA GLN A 186 15.27 -34.74 -7.79
C GLN A 186 13.86 -35.27 -7.48
N GLY A 187 12.84 -34.41 -7.52
CA GLY A 187 11.44 -34.82 -7.32
C GLY A 187 10.99 -35.00 -5.86
N VAL A 188 11.87 -34.83 -4.87
CA VAL A 188 11.54 -34.97 -3.43
C VAL A 188 10.72 -33.82 -2.83
N GLY A 189 10.07 -33.00 -3.65
CA GLY A 189 9.13 -31.98 -3.17
C GLY A 189 9.70 -30.64 -2.72
N LYS A 190 11.01 -30.39 -2.81
CA LYS A 190 11.65 -29.10 -2.41
C LYS A 190 10.93 -27.85 -2.95
N THR A 191 10.65 -27.80 -4.26
CA THR A 191 9.93 -26.69 -4.88
C THR A 191 8.47 -26.62 -4.44
N THR A 192 7.84 -27.78 -4.21
CA THR A 192 6.47 -27.87 -3.71
C THR A 192 6.36 -27.36 -2.27
N PHE A 193 7.33 -27.69 -1.41
CA PHE A 193 7.42 -27.17 -0.06
C PHE A 193 7.48 -25.64 -0.06
N LEU A 194 8.38 -25.03 -0.83
CA LEU A 194 8.49 -23.57 -0.91
C LEU A 194 7.18 -22.92 -1.41
N ARG A 195 6.52 -23.52 -2.41
CA ARG A 195 5.23 -23.03 -2.92
C ARG A 195 4.11 -23.13 -1.90
N LYS A 196 3.99 -24.27 -1.20
CA LYS A 196 2.90 -24.53 -0.24
C LYS A 196 3.11 -23.84 1.10
N SER A 197 4.35 -23.66 1.53
CA SER A 197 4.72 -22.89 2.74
C SER A 197 4.44 -21.38 2.59
N GLN A 198 3.85 -20.96 1.46
CA GLN A 198 3.57 -19.57 1.11
C GLN A 198 4.78 -18.63 1.11
N MET A 199 6.01 -19.16 1.25
CA MET A 199 7.26 -18.42 1.01
C MET A 199 7.39 -17.91 -0.43
N VAL A 200 6.56 -18.41 -1.35
CA VAL A 200 6.45 -17.95 -2.76
C VAL A 200 5.25 -17.01 -2.98
N GLY A 201 4.47 -16.70 -1.94
CA GLY A 201 3.25 -15.89 -1.99
C GLY A 201 3.47 -14.38 -2.12
N ILE A 202 4.73 -13.93 -2.13
CA ILE A 202 5.10 -12.63 -2.65
C ILE A 202 5.20 -12.77 -4.17
N GLN A 203 4.09 -12.58 -4.88
CA GLN A 203 4.14 -12.45 -6.33
C GLN A 203 4.64 -11.05 -6.69
N THR A 204 5.94 -10.91 -6.96
CA THR A 204 6.37 -9.98 -8.00
C THR A 204 6.14 -10.65 -9.35
N ASN A 205 5.68 -9.86 -10.32
CA ASN A 205 5.32 -10.26 -11.68
C ASN A 205 6.22 -11.36 -12.27
N SER A 206 5.58 -12.25 -13.03
CA SER A 206 6.04 -13.52 -13.63
C SER A 206 7.26 -13.47 -14.59
N GLN A 207 8.23 -12.59 -14.38
CA GLN A 207 9.51 -12.63 -15.07
C GLN A 207 10.66 -12.44 -14.08
N THR A 208 11.58 -13.41 -14.11
CA THR A 208 12.91 -13.38 -13.47
C THR A 208 13.02 -14.08 -12.10
N LEU A 209 12.78 -15.39 -12.07
CA LEU A 209 13.58 -16.30 -11.23
C LEU A 209 14.59 -17.01 -12.12
N ARG A 210 15.63 -16.27 -12.54
CA ARG A 210 16.90 -16.85 -12.99
C ARG A 210 17.94 -16.62 -11.89
N THR A 211 17.78 -17.28 -10.75
CA THR A 211 18.88 -17.44 -9.82
C THR A 211 19.79 -18.51 -10.39
N LYS A 212 20.88 -18.08 -11.03
CA LYS A 212 22.02 -18.94 -11.31
C LYS A 212 22.50 -19.50 -9.97
N ILE A 213 22.29 -20.80 -9.77
CA ILE A 213 23.06 -21.59 -8.82
C ILE A 213 24.45 -21.72 -9.45
N VAL A 214 25.45 -21.10 -8.85
CA VAL A 214 26.86 -21.38 -9.13
C VAL A 214 27.44 -22.05 -7.90
N ILE A 215 28.10 -23.16 -8.17
CA ILE A 215 28.78 -24.12 -7.31
C ILE A 215 29.87 -23.43 -6.48
#